data_AF-A0A158DFD5-F1
#
_entry.id   AF-A0A158DFD5-F1
#
_cell.length_a   1.000
_cell.length_b   1.000
_cell.length_c   1.000
_cell.angle_alpha   90.00
_cell.angle_beta   90.00
_cell.angle_gamma   90.00
#
_symmetry.space_group_name_H-M   'P 1'
#
loop_
_entity.id
_entity.type
_entity.pdbx_description
1 polymer ?
#
loop_
_entity_poly.entity_id
_entity_poly.type
_entity_poly.pdbx_seq_one_letter_code
_entity_poly.pdbx_strand_id
1 'polypeptide(L)' 'MPDAYRSKGLSSALSYQDPKAAFRWLEAAFGFEPMFVILDADGNLAHSEMSQSSPD' A
#
# COMPACT_ATOMS: atom_id res chain seq x y z
N MET A 1 14.72 23.84 6.08
CA MET A 1 14.08 22.66 5.47
C MET A 1 14.54 22.62 4.02
N PRO A 2 15.42 21.70 3.60
CA PRO A 2 15.67 21.57 2.18
C PRO A 2 14.36 21.14 1.53
N ASP A 3 13.88 21.94 0.59
CA ASP A 3 12.78 21.57 -0.30
C ASP A 3 13.16 20.22 -0.92
N ALA A 4 12.40 19.18 -0.63
CA ALA A 4 12.67 17.86 -1.16
C ALA A 4 12.37 17.91 -2.66
N TYR A 5 13.38 18.31 -3.44
CA TYR A 5 13.33 18.28 -4.89
C TYR A 5 13.16 16.82 -5.30
N ARG A 6 11.90 16.38 -5.42
CA ARG A 6 11.55 15.07 -5.93
C ARG A 6 11.98 15.09 -7.39
N SER A 7 13.13 14.47 -7.68
CA SER A 7 13.48 14.14 -9.06
C SER A 7 12.27 13.49 -9.73
N LYS A 8 12.02 13.77 -11.01
CA LYS A 8 10.94 13.08 -11.77
C LYS A 8 11.27 11.59 -11.80
N GLY A 9 10.84 10.87 -10.77
CA GLY A 9 11.10 9.47 -10.56
C GLY A 9 10.12 8.63 -11.35
N LEU A 10 10.65 7.58 -11.98
CA LEU A 10 9.83 6.47 -12.46
C LEU A 10 9.62 5.50 -11.30
N SER A 11 8.41 5.00 -11.13
CA SER A 11 8.09 3.99 -10.12
C SER A 11 7.29 2.86 -10.76
N SER A 12 7.62 1.63 -10.38
CA SER A 12 6.87 0.45 -10.80
C SER A 12 5.53 0.39 -10.08
N ALA A 13 4.50 -0.07 -10.79
CA ALA A 13 3.19 -0.35 -10.22
C ALA A 13 2.70 -1.72 -10.70
N LEU A 14 1.99 -2.42 -9.83
CA LEU A 14 1.32 -3.68 -10.13
C LEU A 14 -0.19 -3.45 -10.05
N SER A 15 -0.94 -4.14 -10.90
CA SER A 15 -2.41 -4.13 -10.87
C SER A 15 -2.91 -5.56 -10.72
N TYR A 16 -3.82 -5.75 -9.77
CA TYR A 16 -4.37 -7.06 -9.43
C TYR A 16 -5.86 -7.09 -9.76
N GLN A 17 -6.35 -8.25 -10.18
CA GLN A 17 -7.77 -8.46 -10.46
C GLN A 17 -8.62 -8.42 -9.18
N ASP A 18 -8.10 -8.95 -8.08
CA ASP A 18 -8.71 -8.88 -6.75
C ASP A 18 -7.82 -8.06 -5.80
N PRO A 19 -8.15 -6.77 -5.58
CA PRO A 19 -7.34 -5.90 -4.73
C PRO A 19 -7.42 -6.29 -3.25
N LYS A 20 -8.52 -6.89 -2.79
CA LYS A 20 -8.66 -7.32 -1.38
C LYS A 20 -7.80 -8.55 -1.10
N ALA A 21 -7.80 -9.51 -2.01
CA ALA A 21 -6.91 -10.67 -1.90
C ALA A 21 -5.43 -10.26 -1.98
N ALA A 22 -5.08 -9.35 -2.88
CA ALA A 22 -3.72 -8.82 -2.97
C ALA A 22 -3.29 -8.11 -1.69
N PHE A 23 -4.14 -7.28 -1.09
CA PHE A 23 -3.87 -6.61 0.18
C PHE A 23 -3.56 -7.61 1.31
N ARG A 24 -4.41 -8.65 1.47
CA ARG A 24 -4.22 -9.68 2.49
C ARG A 24 -2.96 -10.52 2.26
N TRP A 25 -2.64 -10.77 0.98
CA TRP A 25 -1.41 -11.46 0.62
C TRP A 25 -0.17 -10.64 0.99
N LEU A 26 -0.18 -9.32 0.82
CA LEU A 26 0.95 -8.45 1.20
C LEU A 26 1.24 -8.51 2.71
N GLU A 27 0.20 -8.53 3.55
CA GLU A 27 0.35 -8.76 5.00
C GLU A 27 1.02 -10.12 5.26
N ALA A 28 0.47 -11.20 4.69
CA ALA A 28 0.94 -12.55 4.97
C ALA A 28 2.34 -12.84 4.42
N ALA A 29 2.68 -12.30 3.25
CA ALA A 29 3.93 -12.61 2.56
C ALA A 29 5.12 -11.80 3.11
N PHE A 30 4.88 -10.56 3.52
CA PHE A 30 5.95 -9.63 3.91
C PHE A 30 5.86 -9.15 5.37
N GLY A 31 4.79 -9.49 6.09
CA GLY A 31 4.54 -8.96 7.42
C GLY A 31 4.22 -7.46 7.40
N PHE A 32 3.61 -6.96 6.34
CA PHE A 32 3.16 -5.57 6.30
C PHE A 32 1.94 -5.38 7.19
N GLU A 33 1.93 -4.28 7.93
CA GLU A 33 0.85 -3.93 8.85
C GLU A 33 -0.03 -2.83 8.25
N PRO A 34 -1.37 -2.99 8.19
CA PRO A 34 -2.28 -1.95 7.72
C PRO A 34 -2.20 -0.68 8.56
N MET A 35 -1.98 0.45 7.91
CA MET A 35 -2.05 1.77 8.53
C MET A 35 -3.40 2.43 8.25
N PHE A 36 -3.89 2.30 7.03
CA PHE A 36 -5.13 2.93 6.59
C PHE A 36 -5.84 2.10 5.52
N VAL A 37 -7.17 2.02 5.59
CA VAL A 37 -8.01 1.33 4.60
C VAL A 37 -9.24 2.18 4.32
N ILE A 38 -9.42 2.56 3.06
CA ILE A 38 -10.60 3.26 2.56
C ILE A 38 -11.38 2.30 1.69
N LEU A 39 -12.66 2.16 1.99
CA LEU A 39 -13.61 1.45 1.15
C LEU A 39 -14.51 2.45 0.42
N ASP A 40 -14.97 2.07 -0.77
CA ASP A 40 -16.06 2.79 -1.44
C ASP A 40 -17.43 2.46 -0.82
N ALA A 41 -18.50 3.02 -1.37
CA ALA A 41 -19.86 2.81 -0.88
C ALA A 41 -20.36 1.36 -1.01
N ASP A 42 -19.79 0.58 -1.93
CA ASP A 42 -20.09 -0.83 -2.16
C ASP A 42 -19.16 -1.75 -1.36
N GLY A 43 -18.25 -1.17 -0.56
CA GLY A 43 -17.28 -1.89 0.27
C GLY A 43 -16.06 -2.40 -0.49
N ASN A 44 -15.77 -1.94 -1.71
CA ASN A 44 -14.55 -2.30 -2.44
C ASN A 44 -13.35 -1.51 -1.93
N LEU A 45 -12.15 -2.08 -2.07
CA LEU A 45 -10.92 -1.41 -1.63
C LEU A 45 -10.60 -0.25 -2.57
N ALA A 46 -10.81 0.98 -2.09
CA ALA A 46 -10.52 2.20 -2.85
C ALA A 46 -9.07 2.65 -2.67
N HIS A 47 -8.55 2.57 -1.44
CA HIS A 47 -7.17 2.88 -1.12
C HIS A 47 -6.75 2.18 0.17
N SER A 48 -5.47 1.84 0.27
CA SER A 48 -4.89 1.37 1.52
C SER A 48 -3.43 1.74 1.63
N GLU A 49 -3.00 2.01 2.85
CA GLU A 49 -1.62 2.25 3.22
C GLU A 49 -1.17 1.17 4.21
N MET A 50 0.06 0.70 4.04
CA MET A 50 0.67 -0.32 4.90
C MET A 50 2.07 0.12 5.27
N SER A 51 2.51 -0.28 6.46
CA SER A 51 3.86 -0.05 6.94
C SER A 51 4.61 -1.37 7.06
N GLN A 52 5.92 -1.30 6.91
CA GLN A 52 6.81 -2.38 7.32
C GLN A 52 7.56 -1.89 8.56
N SER A 53 7.23 -2.42 9.73
CA SER A 53 8.08 -2.28 10.91
C SER A 53 9.22 -3.29 10.77
N SER A 54 10.45 -2.82 10.59
CA SER A 54 11.62 -3.68 10.79
C SER A 54 11.75 -3.94 12.30
N PRO A 55 11.91 -5.20 12.76
CA PRO A 55 12.29 -5.43 14.15
C PRO A 55 13.68 -4.81 14.40
N ASP A 56 13.83 -4.12 15.54
CA ASP A 56 15.12 -3.65 16.07
C ASP A 56 16.07 -4.83 16.36
#